data_AF-A0A7R6Z406-F1
#
_entry.id   AF-A0A7R6Z406-F1
#
_cell.length_a   1.000
_cell.length_b   1.000
_cell.length_c   1.000
_cell.angle_alpha   90.00
_cell.angle_beta   90.00
_cell.angle_gamma   90.00
#
_symmetry.space_group_name_H-M   'P 1'
#
loop_
_entity.id
_entity.type
_entity.pdbx_description
1 polymer ?
#
loop_
_entity_poly.entity_id
_entity_poly.type
_entity_poly.pdbx_seq_one_letter_code
_entity_poly.pdbx_strand_id
1 'polypeptide(L)'
;MEFDKSDCIGAKHPLEIAAYLEEIGDHEAASRFHQLGARSQAISVPFFTNDQWANTGAAIGFIPENGSSAGDRLDIVHATSMAPDERLQGASLKITLDRFYVHNYPGSGRHEILCEFTGKNQAGSKSEEMRFALKTIATDGSAAPLLSLPIFVGVNVGNDGLSFEGRTINVRSGGTDMLVEALDNSAFKEGLSLLTTAQPVLVPFVQLAKGVVRAIEKQGNNRPVFSFGLGLDFSKTATSAKLRLGSYVVVQTNEVGWNWSDFVFSRQSGTVAPKLSGASPIALNYMIFGVTRAGQAAP
;
A
#
# COMPACT_ATOMS: atom_id res chain seq x y z
N MET A 1 -5.06 -13.31 10.00
CA MET A 1 -4.63 -12.16 10.80
C MET A 1 -5.00 -10.96 9.97
N GLU A 2 -5.94 -10.17 10.48
CA GLU A 2 -6.33 -8.87 9.93
C GLU A 2 -5.18 -7.91 10.21
N PHE A 3 -4.92 -6.96 9.31
CA PHE A 3 -3.79 -6.04 9.50
C PHE A 3 -4.12 -5.04 10.63
N ASP A 4 -3.37 -5.09 11.72
CA ASP A 4 -3.51 -4.16 12.84
C ASP A 4 -2.51 -3.01 12.71
N LYS A 5 -3.02 -1.78 12.69
CA LYS A 5 -2.18 -0.57 12.66
C LYS A 5 -1.28 -0.44 13.88
N SER A 6 -1.68 -1.02 15.02
CA SER A 6 -0.88 -1.00 16.25
C SER A 6 0.40 -1.82 16.13
N ASP A 7 0.49 -2.72 15.13
CA ASP A 7 1.71 -3.47 14.84
C ASP A 7 2.75 -2.65 14.06
N CYS A 8 2.32 -1.58 13.39
CA CYS A 8 3.22 -0.72 12.63
C CYS A 8 4.21 0.01 13.55
N ILE A 9 5.47 0.10 13.13
CA ILE A 9 6.52 0.74 13.93
C ILE A 9 6.18 2.20 14.28
N GLY A 10 5.51 2.92 13.39
CA GLY A 10 5.04 4.29 13.64
C GLY A 10 4.02 4.43 14.77
N ALA A 11 3.36 3.33 15.17
CA ALA A 11 2.40 3.31 16.28
C ALA A 11 3.06 3.00 17.64
N LYS A 12 4.35 2.65 17.67
CA LYS A 12 5.06 2.26 18.91
C LYS A 12 5.49 3.49 19.71
N HIS A 13 5.82 3.27 20.99
CA HIS A 13 6.36 4.33 21.83
C HIS A 13 7.69 4.87 21.25
N PRO A 14 7.99 6.18 21.30
CA PRO A 14 9.21 6.73 20.69
C PRO A 14 10.51 6.02 21.09
N LEU A 15 10.63 5.55 22.34
CA LEU A 15 11.82 4.79 22.78
C LEU A 15 11.92 3.40 22.15
N GLU A 16 10.79 2.73 21.87
CA GLU A 16 10.78 1.47 21.12
C GLU A 16 11.15 1.69 19.66
N ILE A 17 10.68 2.79 19.07
CA ILE A 17 11.07 3.21 17.73
C ILE A 17 12.58 3.45 17.67
N ALA A 18 13.12 4.21 18.63
CA ALA A 18 14.56 4.50 18.69
C ALA A 18 15.40 3.23 18.82
N ALA A 19 15.03 2.31 19.70
CA ALA A 19 15.73 1.03 19.87
C ALA A 19 15.74 0.22 18.57
N TYR A 20 14.60 0.11 17.89
CA TYR A 20 14.52 -0.57 16.60
C TYR A 20 15.41 0.11 15.52
N LEU A 21 15.41 1.44 15.47
CA LEU A 21 16.23 2.19 14.52
C LEU A 21 17.74 1.98 14.78
N GLU A 22 18.17 1.95 16.04
CA GLU A 22 19.56 1.61 16.41
C GLU A 22 19.92 0.20 15.95
N GLU A 23 19.03 -0.77 16.14
CA GLU A 23 19.26 -2.14 15.74
C GLU A 23 19.50 -2.26 14.23
N ILE A 24 18.75 -1.52 13.41
CA ILE A 24 18.91 -1.52 11.95
C ILE A 24 19.99 -0.54 11.44
N GLY A 25 20.69 0.17 12.33
CA GLY A 25 21.82 1.05 12.01
C GLY A 25 21.44 2.49 11.68
N ASP A 26 20.19 2.91 11.91
CA ASP A 26 19.72 4.27 11.69
C ASP A 26 19.86 5.13 12.95
N HIS A 27 21.11 5.43 13.29
CA HIS A 27 21.45 6.18 14.51
C HIS A 27 20.94 7.63 14.49
N GLU A 28 20.80 8.23 13.30
CA GLU A 28 20.32 9.60 13.15
C GLU A 28 18.83 9.68 13.47
N ALA A 29 18.01 8.80 12.87
CA ALA A 29 16.59 8.74 13.20
C ALA A 29 16.38 8.29 14.65
N ALA A 30 17.14 7.30 15.13
CA ALA A 30 17.05 6.86 16.52
C ALA A 30 17.26 8.02 17.51
N SER A 31 18.25 8.87 17.26
CA SER A 31 18.53 10.05 18.09
C SER A 31 17.34 11.02 18.15
N ARG A 32 16.62 11.21 17.04
CA ARG A 32 15.39 12.04 17.02
C ARG A 32 14.31 11.44 17.92
N PHE A 33 14.09 10.13 17.84
CA PHE A 33 13.07 9.44 18.62
C PHE A 33 13.42 9.32 20.11
N HIS A 34 14.70 9.19 20.47
CA HIS A 34 15.16 9.30 21.86
C HIS A 34 14.84 10.68 22.47
N GLN A 35 15.08 11.76 21.73
CA GLN A 35 14.75 13.12 22.18
C GLN A 35 13.25 13.32 22.37
N LEU A 36 12.42 12.70 21.51
CA LEU A 36 10.96 12.71 21.67
C LEU A 36 10.53 11.93 22.92
N GLY A 37 11.11 10.75 23.16
CA GLY A 37 10.84 9.93 24.33
C GLY A 37 11.23 10.58 25.67
N ALA A 38 12.29 11.39 25.69
CA ALA A 38 12.75 12.09 26.90
C ALA A 38 11.86 13.29 27.30
N ARG A 39 11.01 13.80 26.41
CA ARG A 39 10.15 14.98 26.65
C ARG A 39 8.79 14.65 27.29
N SER A 40 8.65 13.46 27.88
CA SER A 40 7.38 12.82 28.22
C SER A 40 6.58 13.39 29.42
N GLN A 41 6.53 14.71 29.64
CA GLN A 41 5.52 15.33 30.53
C GLN A 41 5.03 16.74 30.13
N ALA A 42 5.39 17.29 28.97
CA ALA A 42 4.79 18.55 28.54
C ALA A 42 4.72 18.67 27.02
N ILE A 43 3.50 18.87 26.54
CA ILE A 43 3.15 19.40 25.20
C ILE A 43 3.25 18.35 24.08
N SER A 44 2.09 18.05 23.49
CA SER A 44 1.93 17.37 22.21
C SER A 44 2.69 18.15 21.12
N VAL A 45 3.93 17.73 20.84
CA VAL A 45 4.71 18.28 19.75
C VAL A 45 4.06 17.79 18.45
N PRO A 46 3.62 18.69 17.55
CA PRO A 46 3.11 18.27 16.25
C PRO A 46 4.18 17.42 15.56
N PHE A 47 3.79 16.23 15.09
CA PHE A 47 4.64 15.27 14.39
C PHE A 47 5.21 15.91 13.11
N PHE A 48 6.30 16.65 13.24
CA PHE A 48 7.20 17.04 12.16
C PHE A 48 8.48 16.22 12.29
N THR A 49 8.34 14.90 12.32
CA THR A 49 9.48 14.04 12.02
C THR A 49 9.59 13.99 10.51
N ASN A 50 10.80 14.22 9.96
CA ASN A 50 11.07 13.97 8.54
C ASN A 50 10.81 12.49 8.16
N ASP A 51 10.62 11.62 9.15
CA ASP A 51 10.34 10.19 9.10
C ASP A 51 8.89 9.90 8.65
N GLN A 52 8.60 10.00 7.34
CA GLN A 52 7.25 9.83 6.79
C GLN A 52 6.70 8.44 6.98
N TRP A 53 7.59 7.45 7.07
CA TRP A 53 7.26 6.06 7.40
C TRP A 53 6.64 5.89 8.79
N ALA A 54 6.77 6.87 9.70
CA ALA A 54 6.17 6.82 11.03
C ALA A 54 4.67 7.17 11.02
N ASN A 55 4.13 7.68 9.92
CA ASN A 55 2.69 7.92 9.81
C ASN A 55 1.91 6.60 9.73
N THR A 56 0.76 6.51 10.40
CA THR A 56 -0.07 5.30 10.45
C THR A 56 -1.45 5.49 9.80
N GLY A 57 -1.81 6.72 9.49
CA GLY A 57 -2.99 7.12 8.75
C GLY A 57 -2.82 6.97 7.24
N ALA A 58 -3.95 7.08 6.53
CA ALA A 58 -3.96 7.02 5.07
C ALA A 58 -4.91 8.08 4.51
N ALA A 59 -4.46 8.77 3.47
CA ALA A 59 -5.32 9.55 2.58
C ALA A 59 -5.55 8.77 1.29
N ILE A 60 -6.79 8.70 0.83
CA ILE A 60 -7.18 7.88 -0.34
C ILE A 60 -7.74 8.78 -1.44
N GLY A 61 -7.01 8.82 -2.56
CA GLY A 61 -7.35 9.56 -3.76
C GLY A 61 -7.71 8.61 -4.90
N PHE A 62 -8.27 9.18 -5.96
CA PHE A 62 -8.66 8.46 -7.15
C PHE A 62 -8.29 9.25 -8.40
N ILE A 63 -7.69 8.57 -9.37
CA ILE A 63 -7.36 9.06 -10.71
C ILE A 63 -8.33 8.41 -11.69
N PRO A 64 -9.26 9.17 -12.29
CA PRO A 64 -10.20 8.63 -13.28
C PRO A 64 -9.49 8.19 -14.58
N GLU A 65 -9.91 7.06 -15.18
CA GLU A 65 -9.37 6.57 -16.48
C GLU A 65 -9.44 7.64 -17.59
N ASN A 66 -10.54 8.39 -17.63
CA ASN A 66 -10.80 9.47 -18.59
C ASN A 66 -10.76 10.85 -17.93
N GLY A 67 -9.87 11.04 -16.95
CA GLY A 67 -9.75 12.31 -16.24
C GLY A 67 -9.53 13.48 -17.19
N SER A 68 -10.21 14.60 -16.95
CA SER A 68 -9.97 15.84 -17.68
C SER A 68 -8.55 16.32 -17.37
N SER A 69 -7.68 16.36 -18.37
CA SER A 69 -6.28 16.77 -18.21
C SER A 69 -5.90 17.82 -19.23
N ALA A 70 -5.22 18.87 -18.78
CA ALA A 70 -4.40 19.69 -19.65
C ALA A 70 -3.01 19.03 -19.76
N GLY A 71 -2.80 18.19 -20.78
CA GLY A 71 -1.50 17.53 -21.03
C GLY A 71 -1.17 16.37 -20.08
N ASP A 72 0.09 16.27 -19.64
CA ASP A 72 0.65 15.13 -18.89
C ASP A 72 0.29 15.09 -17.39
N ARG A 73 -0.65 15.91 -16.93
CA ARG A 73 -1.04 16.03 -15.52
C ARG A 73 -2.50 15.62 -15.35
N LEU A 74 -2.75 14.61 -14.53
CA LEU A 74 -4.08 14.10 -14.21
C LEU A 74 -4.54 14.59 -12.84
N ASP A 75 -5.77 15.05 -12.74
CA ASP A 75 -6.39 15.38 -11.45
C ASP A 75 -6.55 14.13 -10.57
N ILE A 76 -6.32 14.32 -9.27
CA ILE A 76 -6.66 13.35 -8.24
C ILE A 76 -7.87 13.89 -7.48
N VAL A 77 -8.90 13.07 -7.32
CA VAL A 77 -10.10 13.41 -6.54
C VAL A 77 -10.17 12.58 -5.27
N HIS A 78 -10.92 13.02 -4.28
CA HIS A 78 -11.14 12.23 -3.07
C HIS A 78 -11.98 10.98 -3.41
N ALA A 79 -11.55 9.80 -2.96
CA ALA A 79 -12.21 8.54 -3.33
C ALA A 79 -13.66 8.42 -2.82
N THR A 80 -14.04 9.23 -1.82
CA THR A 80 -15.42 9.28 -1.28
C THR A 80 -16.34 10.28 -1.98
N SER A 81 -15.79 11.24 -2.76
CA SER A 81 -16.57 12.33 -3.35
C SER A 81 -17.08 12.02 -4.77
N MET A 82 -16.62 10.92 -5.36
CA MET A 82 -17.09 10.47 -6.67
C MET A 82 -18.38 9.65 -6.57
N ALA A 83 -19.03 9.40 -7.71
CA ALA A 83 -20.13 8.44 -7.79
C ALA A 83 -19.59 7.01 -7.98
N PRO A 84 -20.17 5.99 -7.31
CA PRO A 84 -19.82 4.60 -7.56
C PRO A 84 -20.28 4.15 -8.95
N ASP A 85 -19.56 3.20 -9.55
CA ASP A 85 -19.99 2.57 -10.81
C ASP A 85 -20.73 1.26 -10.53
N GLU A 86 -22.04 1.37 -10.30
CA GLU A 86 -22.93 0.24 -9.97
C GLU A 86 -22.89 -0.90 -11.01
N ARG A 87 -22.42 -0.64 -12.25
CA ARG A 87 -22.25 -1.67 -13.31
C ARG A 87 -21.09 -2.64 -13.02
N LEU A 88 -20.35 -2.42 -11.94
CA LEU A 88 -19.30 -3.32 -11.45
C LEU A 88 -19.82 -4.35 -10.45
N GLN A 89 -21.09 -4.28 -10.02
CA GLN A 89 -21.70 -5.33 -9.21
C GLN A 89 -21.69 -6.67 -9.97
N GLY A 90 -21.16 -7.72 -9.33
CA GLY A 90 -21.00 -9.02 -9.97
C GLY A 90 -19.92 -9.08 -11.06
N ALA A 91 -19.20 -7.98 -11.30
CA ALA A 91 -18.15 -7.96 -12.31
C ALA A 91 -16.87 -8.65 -11.78
N SER A 92 -16.07 -9.12 -12.72
CA SER A 92 -14.74 -9.65 -12.47
C SER A 92 -13.69 -8.57 -12.72
N LEU A 93 -12.85 -8.28 -11.73
CA LEU A 93 -11.86 -7.21 -11.76
C LEU A 93 -10.41 -7.72 -11.75
N LYS A 94 -9.51 -6.90 -12.27
CA LYS A 94 -8.07 -7.01 -12.13
C LYS A 94 -7.57 -5.84 -11.28
N ILE A 95 -6.72 -6.16 -10.30
CA ILE A 95 -6.08 -5.21 -9.40
C ILE A 95 -4.57 -5.29 -9.61
N THR A 96 -3.93 -4.15 -9.88
CA THR A 96 -2.49 -4.04 -10.08
C THR A 96 -1.85 -3.11 -9.07
N LEU A 97 -0.59 -3.36 -8.71
CA LEU A 97 0.28 -2.37 -8.10
C LEU A 97 0.97 -1.60 -9.23
N ASP A 98 0.47 -0.41 -9.53
CA ASP A 98 0.98 0.43 -10.61
C ASP A 98 2.23 1.21 -10.19
N ARG A 99 2.29 1.58 -8.90
CA ARG A 99 3.42 2.33 -8.35
C ARG A 99 3.54 2.10 -6.85
N PHE A 100 4.77 2.04 -6.35
CA PHE A 100 5.08 2.19 -4.93
C PHE A 100 6.25 3.17 -4.81
N TYR A 101 5.97 4.37 -4.28
CA TYR A 101 6.95 5.42 -4.06
C TYR A 101 7.32 5.50 -2.58
N VAL A 102 8.62 5.54 -2.32
CA VAL A 102 9.20 5.64 -0.99
C VAL A 102 9.94 6.97 -0.91
N HIS A 103 9.38 7.92 -0.16
CA HIS A 103 10.08 9.14 0.19
C HIS A 103 11.19 8.85 1.20
N ASN A 104 10.83 8.19 2.30
CA ASN A 104 11.80 7.53 3.18
C ASN A 104 11.19 6.32 3.90
N TYR A 105 12.06 5.45 4.39
CA TYR A 105 11.69 4.21 5.10
C TYR A 105 12.62 3.98 6.31
N PRO A 106 12.27 3.13 7.29
CA PRO A 106 13.15 2.91 8.46
C PRO A 106 14.50 2.34 8.03
N GLY A 107 15.60 3.01 8.40
CA GLY A 107 16.92 2.73 7.85
C GLY A 107 17.40 3.86 6.95
N SER A 108 18.58 3.69 6.36
CA SER A 108 19.14 4.66 5.41
C SER A 108 19.37 4.05 4.04
N GLY A 109 18.94 4.74 2.99
CA GLY A 109 19.32 4.44 1.61
C GLY A 109 18.41 3.40 0.96
N ARG A 110 18.91 2.17 0.79
CA ARG A 110 18.21 1.10 0.06
C ARG A 110 17.50 0.16 1.05
N HIS A 111 16.23 -0.09 0.77
CA HIS A 111 15.32 -0.88 1.59
C HIS A 111 14.87 -2.14 0.87
N GLU A 112 14.77 -3.23 1.61
CA GLU A 112 14.03 -4.42 1.19
C GLU A 112 12.66 -4.39 1.87
N ILE A 113 11.61 -4.47 1.06
CA ILE A 113 10.24 -4.26 1.53
C ILE A 113 9.39 -5.45 1.10
N LEU A 114 8.77 -6.10 2.06
CA LEU A 114 7.73 -7.09 1.81
C LEU A 114 6.39 -6.35 1.77
N CYS A 115 5.71 -6.42 0.63
CA CYS A 115 4.34 -5.96 0.47
C CYS A 115 3.41 -7.16 0.54
N GLU A 116 2.40 -7.10 1.40
CA GLU A 116 1.33 -8.09 1.50
C GLU A 116 0.00 -7.42 1.20
N PHE A 117 -0.80 -8.06 0.36
CA PHE A 117 -2.15 -7.63 0.00
C PHE A 117 -3.14 -8.74 0.30
N THR A 118 -4.30 -8.36 0.82
CA THR A 118 -5.42 -9.28 0.99
C THR A 118 -6.69 -8.69 0.42
N GLY A 119 -7.64 -9.55 0.10
CA GLY A 119 -8.95 -9.13 -0.37
C GLY A 119 -9.95 -10.26 -0.28
N LYS A 120 -11.18 -9.97 -0.65
CA LYS A 120 -12.27 -10.95 -0.66
C LYS A 120 -12.79 -11.11 -2.08
N ASN A 121 -12.70 -12.33 -2.60
CA ASN A 121 -13.40 -12.75 -3.80
C ASN A 121 -14.83 -13.17 -3.41
N GLN A 122 -15.83 -12.64 -4.09
CA GLN A 122 -17.24 -12.86 -3.75
C GLN A 122 -17.94 -13.63 -4.88
N ALA A 123 -17.40 -14.80 -5.21
CA ALA A 123 -17.95 -15.68 -6.24
C ALA A 123 -19.09 -16.55 -5.68
N GLY A 124 -20.32 -16.33 -6.16
CA GLY A 124 -21.49 -17.10 -5.73
C GLY A 124 -21.90 -16.79 -4.27
N SER A 125 -22.24 -17.82 -3.50
CA SER A 125 -22.75 -17.66 -2.12
C SER A 125 -21.67 -17.65 -1.03
N LYS A 126 -20.38 -17.78 -1.39
CA LYS A 126 -19.26 -17.82 -0.44
C LYS A 126 -18.25 -16.73 -0.76
N SER A 127 -17.83 -16.02 0.28
CA SER A 127 -16.68 -15.12 0.20
C SER A 127 -15.40 -15.91 0.49
N GLU A 128 -14.43 -15.83 -0.41
CA GLU A 128 -13.13 -16.47 -0.28
C GLU A 128 -12.04 -15.40 -0.09
N GLU A 129 -11.16 -15.61 0.88
CA GLU A 129 -10.00 -14.75 1.08
C GLU A 129 -9.01 -14.96 -0.07
N MET A 130 -8.47 -13.86 -0.58
CA MET A 130 -7.31 -13.84 -1.46
C MET A 130 -6.14 -13.20 -0.73
N ARG A 131 -4.94 -13.67 -1.02
CA ARG A 131 -3.71 -13.14 -0.43
C ARG A 131 -2.59 -13.17 -1.46
N PHE A 132 -1.84 -12.08 -1.51
CA PHE A 132 -0.69 -11.91 -2.39
C PHE A 132 0.43 -11.28 -1.57
N ALA A 133 1.66 -11.74 -1.78
CA ALA A 133 2.83 -11.12 -1.17
C ALA A 133 3.95 -11.02 -2.20
N LEU A 134 4.67 -9.90 -2.19
CA LEU A 134 5.87 -9.71 -3.00
C LEU A 134 6.97 -9.05 -2.18
N LYS A 135 8.22 -9.41 -2.45
CA LYS A 135 9.36 -8.58 -2.04
C LYS A 135 9.66 -7.59 -3.15
N THR A 136 9.98 -6.37 -2.76
CA THR A 136 10.56 -5.37 -3.64
C THR A 136 11.72 -4.65 -2.96
N ILE A 137 12.45 -3.86 -3.74
CA ILE A 137 13.47 -2.95 -3.26
C ILE A 137 13.10 -1.52 -3.63
N ALA A 138 13.42 -0.57 -2.76
CA ALA A 138 13.28 0.85 -3.04
C ALA A 138 14.42 1.63 -2.38
N THR A 139 14.84 2.72 -2.98
CA THR A 139 15.74 3.68 -2.34
C THR A 139 14.92 4.89 -1.86
N ASP A 140 15.34 5.53 -0.79
CA ASP A 140 14.75 6.81 -0.36
C ASP A 140 14.65 7.81 -1.53
N GLY A 141 13.52 8.51 -1.60
CA GLY A 141 13.18 9.45 -2.66
C GLY A 141 12.82 8.82 -4.02
N SER A 142 12.67 7.50 -4.11
CA SER A 142 12.46 6.80 -5.38
C SER A 142 11.28 5.83 -5.34
N ALA A 143 10.82 5.43 -6.53
CA ALA A 143 9.85 4.35 -6.65
C ALA A 143 10.54 3.00 -6.73
N ALA A 144 9.91 1.99 -6.15
CA ALA A 144 10.23 0.60 -6.42
C ALA A 144 10.13 0.32 -7.94
N PRO A 145 10.96 -0.59 -8.49
CA PRO A 145 10.98 -0.91 -9.92
C PRO A 145 9.81 -1.82 -10.31
N LEU A 146 8.59 -1.36 -10.03
CA LEU A 146 7.32 -2.04 -10.26
C LEU A 146 6.47 -1.13 -11.15
N LEU A 147 5.87 -1.72 -12.19
CA LEU A 147 4.91 -1.04 -13.04
C LEU A 147 3.81 -2.02 -13.44
N SER A 148 2.58 -1.68 -13.11
CA SER A 148 1.37 -2.47 -13.41
C SER A 148 1.45 -3.95 -13.02
N LEU A 149 2.08 -4.25 -11.89
CA LEU A 149 2.25 -5.62 -11.41
C LEU A 149 0.88 -6.19 -11.00
N PRO A 150 0.39 -7.28 -11.60
CA PRO A 150 -0.87 -7.90 -11.19
C PRO A 150 -0.79 -8.42 -9.74
N ILE A 151 -1.71 -7.97 -8.88
CA ILE A 151 -1.88 -8.50 -7.52
C ILE A 151 -2.96 -9.58 -7.56
N PHE A 152 -4.15 -9.20 -8.03
CA PHE A 152 -5.29 -10.10 -8.16
C PHE A 152 -5.90 -9.96 -9.55
N VAL A 153 -6.25 -11.08 -10.18
CA VAL A 153 -6.92 -11.09 -11.48
C VAL A 153 -8.13 -12.01 -11.34
N GLY A 154 -9.27 -11.56 -11.87
CA GLY A 154 -10.49 -12.35 -11.81
C GLY A 154 -11.29 -12.19 -10.52
N VAL A 155 -11.10 -11.09 -9.78
CA VAL A 155 -11.77 -10.84 -8.50
C VAL A 155 -13.25 -10.57 -8.73
N ASN A 156 -14.12 -11.43 -8.23
CA ASN A 156 -15.56 -11.22 -8.30
C ASN A 156 -15.99 -10.24 -7.21
N VAL A 157 -16.58 -9.14 -7.63
CA VAL A 157 -17.14 -8.09 -6.76
C VAL A 157 -18.57 -8.48 -6.40
N GLY A 158 -18.93 -8.44 -5.13
CA GLY A 158 -20.33 -8.66 -4.74
C GLY A 158 -21.12 -7.37 -4.70
N ASN A 159 -22.37 -7.46 -4.22
CA ASN A 159 -23.33 -6.36 -4.30
C ASN A 159 -22.96 -5.16 -3.43
N ASP A 160 -22.19 -5.39 -2.36
CA ASP A 160 -21.74 -4.36 -1.43
C ASP A 160 -20.38 -3.76 -1.82
N GLY A 161 -19.72 -4.32 -2.84
CA GLY A 161 -18.43 -3.86 -3.35
C GLY A 161 -17.26 -4.81 -3.07
N LEU A 162 -16.09 -4.22 -2.86
CA LEU A 162 -14.81 -4.91 -2.76
C LEU A 162 -14.06 -4.44 -1.50
N SER A 163 -13.51 -5.39 -0.76
CA SER A 163 -12.55 -5.12 0.32
C SER A 163 -11.15 -5.50 -0.15
N PHE A 164 -10.23 -4.57 -0.02
CA PHE A 164 -8.82 -4.70 -0.34
C PHE A 164 -7.99 -4.11 0.78
N GLU A 165 -7.00 -4.84 1.27
CA GLU A 165 -6.11 -4.38 2.33
C GLU A 165 -4.67 -4.58 1.89
N GLY A 166 -3.78 -3.72 2.37
CA GLY A 166 -2.36 -3.83 2.09
C GLY A 166 -1.51 -3.47 3.30
N ARG A 167 -0.31 -4.04 3.34
CA ARG A 167 0.68 -3.77 4.37
C ARG A 167 2.08 -3.86 3.80
N THR A 168 2.97 -3.02 4.33
CA THR A 168 4.41 -3.09 4.07
C THR A 168 5.16 -3.46 5.35
N ILE A 169 6.22 -4.24 5.18
CA ILE A 169 7.11 -4.68 6.25
C ILE A 169 8.53 -4.34 5.82
N ASN A 170 9.28 -3.66 6.69
CA ASN A 170 10.71 -3.48 6.51
C ASN A 170 11.40 -4.81 6.75
N VAL A 171 12.14 -5.29 5.75
CA VAL A 171 12.90 -6.52 5.81
C VAL A 171 14.37 -6.16 5.89
N ARG A 172 15.05 -6.60 6.95
CA ARG A 172 16.48 -6.35 7.07
C ARG A 172 17.25 -7.23 6.09
N SER A 173 18.16 -6.63 5.33
CA SER A 173 19.11 -7.27 4.39
C SER A 173 20.25 -8.06 5.08
N GLY A 174 20.04 -8.51 6.32
CA GLY A 174 21.05 -9.14 7.17
C GLY A 174 20.87 -10.65 7.24
N GLY A 175 21.38 -11.36 6.23
CA GLY A 175 21.38 -12.82 6.14
C GLY A 175 20.51 -13.33 5.01
N THR A 176 21.03 -14.32 4.28
CA THR A 176 20.37 -15.02 3.17
C THR A 176 19.07 -15.66 3.65
N ASP A 177 17.99 -14.88 3.66
CA ASP A 177 16.73 -15.32 4.21
C ASP A 177 16.04 -16.23 3.18
N MET A 178 16.29 -17.54 3.28
CA MET A 178 15.76 -18.55 2.35
C MET A 178 14.24 -18.46 2.18
N LEU A 179 13.52 -17.91 3.18
CA LEU A 179 12.07 -17.67 3.13
C LEU A 179 11.70 -16.51 2.22
N VAL A 180 12.51 -15.45 2.24
CA VAL A 180 12.37 -14.30 1.36
C VAL A 180 12.77 -14.68 -0.07
N GLU A 181 13.79 -15.52 -0.24
CA GLU A 181 14.16 -16.10 -1.54
C GLU A 181 13.07 -17.04 -2.08
N ALA A 182 12.35 -17.74 -1.20
CA ALA A 182 11.23 -18.60 -1.60
C ALA A 182 10.05 -17.80 -2.19
N LEU A 183 9.80 -16.57 -1.75
CA LEU A 183 8.84 -15.66 -2.40
C LEU A 183 9.33 -15.19 -3.79
N ASP A 184 10.65 -15.12 -3.96
CA ASP A 184 11.26 -14.68 -5.20
C ASP A 184 11.39 -15.78 -6.26
N ASN A 185 11.19 -17.04 -5.87
CA ASN A 185 11.34 -18.17 -6.78
C ASN A 185 10.26 -18.18 -7.88
N SER A 186 10.63 -18.67 -9.05
CA SER A 186 9.73 -18.72 -10.22
C SER A 186 8.50 -19.58 -9.94
N ALA A 187 8.60 -20.63 -9.14
CA ALA A 187 7.47 -21.52 -8.81
C ALA A 187 6.38 -20.83 -7.96
N PHE A 188 6.75 -19.92 -7.07
CA PHE A 188 5.81 -19.13 -6.25
C PHE A 188 5.18 -18.03 -7.10
N LYS A 189 5.98 -17.35 -7.93
CA LYS A 189 5.50 -16.36 -8.91
C LYS A 189 4.60 -16.99 -9.99
N GLU A 190 4.91 -18.20 -10.44
CA GLU A 190 4.10 -19.00 -11.38
C GLU A 190 2.86 -19.56 -10.70
N GLY A 191 2.97 -20.02 -9.46
CA GLY A 191 1.83 -20.41 -8.62
C GLY A 191 0.83 -19.26 -8.45
N LEU A 192 1.33 -18.04 -8.21
CA LEU A 192 0.55 -16.79 -8.19
C LEU A 192 -0.08 -16.46 -9.56
N SER A 193 0.61 -16.74 -10.67
CA SER A 193 0.10 -16.56 -12.03
C SER A 193 -1.04 -17.54 -12.35
N LEU A 194 -0.95 -18.79 -11.90
CA LEU A 194 -1.99 -19.81 -12.07
C LEU A 194 -3.30 -19.49 -11.29
N LEU A 195 -3.22 -18.68 -10.22
CA LEU A 195 -4.40 -18.17 -9.48
C LEU A 195 -5.33 -17.32 -10.34
N THR A 196 -4.81 -16.74 -11.42
CA THR A 196 -5.57 -15.82 -12.30
C THR A 196 -6.50 -16.54 -13.28
N THR A 197 -6.37 -17.87 -13.40
CA THR A 197 -7.02 -18.66 -14.46
C THR A 197 -7.89 -19.81 -13.96
N ALA A 198 -7.77 -20.24 -12.70
CA ALA A 198 -8.57 -21.34 -12.16
C ALA A 198 -8.95 -21.11 -10.69
N GLN A 199 -10.25 -21.16 -10.39
CA GLN A 199 -10.74 -21.39 -9.02
C GLN A 199 -11.59 -22.66 -9.03
N PRO A 200 -11.30 -23.61 -8.11
CA PRO A 200 -11.94 -23.54 -6.79
C PRO A 200 -11.12 -24.10 -5.58
N VAL A 201 -9.81 -23.81 -5.44
CA VAL A 201 -9.07 -24.18 -4.19
C VAL A 201 -8.02 -23.13 -3.79
N LEU A 202 -8.45 -21.95 -3.33
CA LEU A 202 -7.54 -20.89 -2.83
C LEU A 202 -7.01 -21.14 -1.40
N VAL A 203 -7.76 -21.88 -0.57
CA VAL A 203 -7.51 -21.97 0.88
C VAL A 203 -6.11 -22.46 1.24
N PRO A 204 -5.57 -23.57 0.69
CA PRO A 204 -4.23 -24.05 1.04
C PRO A 204 -3.12 -23.04 0.67
N PHE A 205 -3.29 -22.30 -0.44
CA PHE A 205 -2.33 -21.30 -0.88
C PHE A 205 -2.36 -20.04 -0.02
N VAL A 206 -3.56 -19.60 0.39
CA VAL A 206 -3.70 -18.51 1.35
C VAL A 206 -3.03 -18.87 2.68
N GLN A 207 -3.15 -20.13 3.13
CA GLN A 207 -2.46 -20.60 4.34
C GLN A 207 -0.95 -20.67 4.15
N LEU A 208 -0.46 -21.06 2.97
CA LEU A 208 0.97 -21.02 2.65
C LEU A 208 1.51 -19.59 2.66
N ALA A 209 0.86 -18.66 1.97
CA ALA A 209 1.23 -17.25 1.96
C ALA A 209 1.22 -16.66 3.38
N LYS A 210 0.20 -16.96 4.19
CA LYS A 210 0.14 -16.63 5.63
C LYS A 210 1.35 -17.17 6.39
N GLY A 211 1.71 -18.43 6.16
CA GLY A 211 2.83 -19.09 6.81
C GLY A 211 4.16 -18.41 6.49
N VAL A 212 4.40 -18.11 5.21
CA VAL A 212 5.63 -17.44 4.76
C VAL A 212 5.73 -16.02 5.31
N VAL A 213 4.67 -15.22 5.17
CA VAL A 213 4.67 -13.85 5.71
C VAL A 213 4.90 -13.86 7.22
N ARG A 214 4.19 -14.74 7.95
CA ARG A 214 4.34 -14.85 9.41
C ARG A 214 5.75 -15.28 9.82
N ALA A 215 6.41 -16.12 9.02
CA ALA A 215 7.78 -16.51 9.27
C ALA A 215 8.74 -15.32 9.10
N ILE A 216 8.56 -14.54 8.02
CA ILE A 216 9.34 -13.31 7.78
C ILE A 216 9.10 -12.29 8.89
N GLU A 217 7.85 -12.07 9.32
CA GLU A 217 7.54 -11.15 10.42
C GLU A 217 8.21 -11.53 11.74
N LYS A 218 8.24 -12.83 12.05
CA LYS A 218 8.86 -13.33 13.29
C LYS A 218 10.38 -13.32 13.23
N GLN A 219 10.96 -13.12 12.06
CA GLN A 219 12.40 -13.16 11.86
C GLN A 219 13.01 -11.82 12.25
N GLY A 220 13.75 -11.85 13.36
CA GLY A 220 14.57 -10.75 13.85
C GLY A 220 13.86 -9.39 13.87
N ASN A 221 14.50 -8.41 13.25
CA ASN A 221 14.13 -7.00 13.30
C ASN A 221 13.18 -6.61 12.16
N ASN A 222 12.44 -7.56 11.57
CA ASN A 222 11.43 -7.20 10.59
C ASN A 222 10.24 -6.53 11.29
N ARG A 223 9.78 -5.39 10.76
CA ARG A 223 8.70 -4.61 11.38
C ARG A 223 7.69 -4.14 10.34
N PRO A 224 6.38 -4.34 10.57
CA PRO A 224 5.36 -3.64 9.79
C PRO A 224 5.59 -2.14 9.84
N VAL A 225 5.45 -1.46 8.71
CA VAL A 225 5.67 -0.01 8.60
C VAL A 225 4.37 0.71 8.32
N PHE A 226 3.60 0.21 7.36
CA PHE A 226 2.35 0.82 6.96
C PHE A 226 1.31 -0.24 6.64
N SER A 227 0.09 -0.04 7.12
CA SER A 227 -1.07 -0.87 6.80
C SER A 227 -2.26 0.01 6.46
N PHE A 228 -3.00 -0.36 5.43
CA PHE A 228 -4.20 0.34 5.00
C PHE A 228 -5.32 -0.65 4.66
N GLY A 229 -6.55 -0.19 4.84
CA GLY A 229 -7.74 -0.85 4.34
C GLY A 229 -8.44 0.06 3.34
N LEU A 230 -8.90 -0.54 2.25
CA LEU A 230 -9.63 0.11 1.18
C LEU A 230 -10.95 -0.66 0.97
N GLY A 231 -11.99 -0.21 1.66
CA GLY A 231 -13.36 -0.63 1.39
C GLY A 231 -13.93 0.20 0.25
N LEU A 232 -14.12 -0.43 -0.91
CA LEU A 232 -14.69 0.19 -2.10
C LEU A 232 -16.13 -0.28 -2.26
N ASP A 233 -17.10 0.59 -2.01
CA ASP A 233 -18.51 0.22 -2.04
C ASP A 233 -19.30 0.93 -3.14
N PHE A 234 -20.56 0.49 -3.30
CA PHE A 234 -21.56 1.14 -4.14
C PHE A 234 -22.51 2.05 -3.34
N SER A 235 -22.22 2.27 -2.05
CA SER A 235 -23.05 3.12 -1.20
C SER A 235 -23.00 4.57 -1.70
N LYS A 236 -24.06 5.33 -1.45
CA LYS A 236 -24.12 6.78 -1.74
C LYS A 236 -23.70 7.64 -0.53
N THR A 237 -23.20 7.02 0.54
CA THR A 237 -22.73 7.71 1.75
C THR A 237 -21.50 8.58 1.47
N ALA A 238 -21.43 9.77 2.06
CA ALA A 238 -20.31 10.70 1.81
C ALA A 238 -18.95 10.23 2.34
N THR A 239 -18.93 9.23 3.23
CA THR A 239 -17.75 8.82 4.00
C THR A 239 -17.08 7.55 3.49
N SER A 240 -17.72 6.79 2.61
CA SER A 240 -17.15 5.55 2.08
C SER A 240 -16.53 5.75 0.71
N ALA A 241 -15.39 5.11 0.47
CA ALA A 241 -14.72 5.17 -0.82
C ALA A 241 -15.53 4.39 -1.86
N LYS A 242 -15.66 4.96 -3.07
CA LYS A 242 -16.50 4.38 -4.11
C LYS A 242 -15.73 3.41 -4.97
N LEU A 243 -16.38 2.33 -5.40
CA LEU A 243 -15.81 1.43 -6.40
C LEU A 243 -16.01 1.97 -7.83
N ARG A 244 -14.90 2.12 -8.56
CA ARG A 244 -14.84 2.57 -9.95
C ARG A 244 -13.58 2.03 -10.63
N LEU A 245 -13.61 1.95 -11.97
CA LEU A 245 -12.41 1.67 -12.77
C LEU A 245 -11.51 2.92 -12.84
N GLY A 246 -10.20 2.73 -12.70
CA GLY A 246 -9.20 3.80 -12.62
C GLY A 246 -8.08 3.43 -11.65
N SER A 247 -7.38 4.43 -11.12
CA SER A 247 -6.28 4.19 -10.17
C SER A 247 -6.57 4.82 -8.81
N TYR A 248 -6.42 4.03 -7.74
CA TYR A 248 -6.53 4.50 -6.36
C TYR A 248 -5.15 4.84 -5.81
N VAL A 249 -5.00 6.03 -5.25
CA VAL A 249 -3.76 6.50 -4.64
C VAL A 249 -3.91 6.42 -3.13
N VAL A 250 -3.06 5.64 -2.47
CA VAL A 250 -3.02 5.51 -1.00
C VAL A 250 -1.75 6.18 -0.52
N VAL A 251 -1.89 7.33 0.15
CA VAL A 251 -0.77 8.10 0.73
C VAL A 251 -0.69 7.79 2.22
N GLN A 252 0.49 7.44 2.70
CA GLN A 252 0.78 7.24 4.12
C GLN A 252 0.92 8.61 4.80
N THR A 253 -0.11 9.06 5.51
CA THR A 253 -0.13 10.38 6.16
C THR A 253 -1.09 10.43 7.35
N ASN A 254 -0.73 11.16 8.39
CA ASN A 254 -1.60 11.51 9.52
C ASN A 254 -2.26 12.90 9.35
N GLU A 255 -2.09 13.55 8.20
CA GLU A 255 -2.55 14.92 7.98
C GLU A 255 -4.08 15.03 7.98
N VAL A 256 -4.60 15.85 8.91
CA VAL A 256 -6.05 16.07 9.08
C VAL A 256 -6.63 17.02 8.00
N GLY A 257 -5.78 17.85 7.37
CA GLY A 257 -6.15 18.85 6.37
C GLY A 257 -5.93 18.43 4.92
N TRP A 258 -5.62 17.16 4.66
CA TRP A 258 -5.24 16.69 3.33
C TRP A 258 -6.32 16.97 2.28
N ASN A 259 -5.97 17.72 1.22
CA ASN A 259 -6.88 18.08 0.14
C ASN A 259 -6.35 17.62 -1.22
N TRP A 260 -7.02 16.62 -1.81
CA TRP A 260 -6.65 16.08 -3.12
C TRP A 260 -6.72 17.10 -4.25
N SER A 261 -7.52 18.16 -4.12
CA SER A 261 -7.58 19.21 -5.14
C SER A 261 -6.27 19.96 -5.31
N ASP A 262 -5.34 19.88 -4.35
CA ASP A 262 -4.03 20.53 -4.41
C ASP A 262 -2.97 19.68 -5.14
N PHE A 263 -3.30 18.44 -5.50
CA PHE A 263 -2.37 17.49 -6.09
C PHE A 263 -2.83 16.99 -7.47
N VAL A 264 -1.86 16.56 -8.26
CA VAL A 264 -2.04 15.87 -9.54
C VAL A 264 -1.09 14.70 -9.63
N PHE A 265 -1.44 13.75 -10.49
CA PHE A 265 -0.52 12.74 -10.95
C PHE A 265 0.17 13.18 -12.25
N SER A 266 1.49 13.23 -12.24
CA SER A 266 2.32 13.52 -13.41
C SER A 266 2.61 12.23 -14.16
N ARG A 267 2.12 12.10 -15.40
CA ARG A 267 2.40 10.94 -16.28
C ARG A 267 3.87 10.87 -16.66
N GLN A 268 4.53 12.02 -16.83
CA GLN A 268 5.93 12.10 -17.23
C GLN A 268 6.89 11.52 -16.17
N SER A 269 6.66 11.87 -14.90
CA SER A 269 7.50 11.40 -13.78
C SER A 269 6.95 10.17 -13.07
N GLY A 270 5.68 9.83 -13.30
CA GLY A 270 4.96 8.79 -12.55
C GLY A 270 4.85 9.13 -11.05
N THR A 271 4.70 10.42 -10.72
CA THR A 271 4.67 10.91 -9.34
C THR A 271 3.42 11.71 -9.02
N VAL A 272 3.01 11.66 -7.75
CA VAL A 272 2.05 12.62 -7.20
C VAL A 272 2.81 13.90 -6.88
N ALA A 273 2.35 15.02 -7.43
CA ALA A 273 2.97 16.32 -7.27
C ALA A 273 1.91 17.39 -6.99
N PRO A 274 2.26 18.48 -6.28
CA PRO A 274 1.38 19.62 -6.12
C PRO A 274 0.99 20.20 -7.48
N LYS A 275 -0.21 20.77 -7.57
CA LYS A 275 -0.71 21.44 -8.77
C LYS A 275 0.12 22.63 -9.18
N LEU A 276 0.71 23.34 -8.20
CA LEU A 276 1.59 24.48 -8.41
C LEU A 276 2.77 24.08 -9.31
N SER A 277 2.97 24.85 -10.39
CA SER A 277 4.04 24.60 -11.35
C SER A 277 5.42 24.70 -10.68
N GLY A 278 6.33 23.78 -11.01
CA GLY A 278 7.69 23.74 -10.47
C GLY A 278 7.83 23.22 -9.03
N ALA A 279 6.72 22.82 -8.38
CA ALA A 279 6.77 22.22 -7.06
C ALA A 279 7.38 20.80 -7.09
N SER A 280 8.12 20.46 -6.05
CA SER A 280 8.66 19.11 -5.87
C SER A 280 7.54 18.08 -5.65
N PRO A 281 7.75 16.80 -6.01
CA PRO A 281 6.82 15.73 -5.66
C PRO A 281 6.49 15.69 -4.16
N ILE A 282 5.38 15.06 -3.80
CA ILE A 282 5.00 14.94 -2.39
C ILE A 282 6.08 14.21 -1.60
N ALA A 283 6.45 14.76 -0.45
CA ALA A 283 7.43 14.17 0.45
C ALA A 283 6.76 13.14 1.36
N LEU A 284 6.09 12.14 0.77
CA LEU A 284 5.32 11.10 1.47
C LEU A 284 5.46 9.76 0.73
N ASN A 285 5.32 8.67 1.47
CA ASN A 285 5.21 7.33 0.89
C ASN A 285 3.80 7.14 0.32
N TYR A 286 3.70 6.50 -0.85
CA TYR A 286 2.40 6.19 -1.43
C TYR A 286 2.42 4.99 -2.37
N MET A 287 1.26 4.37 -2.52
CA MET A 287 1.00 3.30 -3.48
C MET A 287 -0.11 3.72 -4.44
N ILE A 288 -0.01 3.27 -5.69
CA ILE A 288 -1.06 3.44 -6.70
C ILE A 288 -1.53 2.06 -7.14
N PHE A 289 -2.84 1.83 -7.04
CA PHE A 289 -3.49 0.59 -7.42
C PHE A 289 -4.40 0.80 -8.62
N GLY A 290 -4.13 0.09 -9.71
CA GLY A 290 -5.01 0.07 -10.87
C GLY A 290 -6.16 -0.90 -10.64
N VAL A 291 -7.38 -0.48 -10.98
CA VAL A 291 -8.58 -1.31 -10.95
C VAL A 291 -9.20 -1.29 -12.33
N THR A 292 -9.17 -2.43 -13.02
CA THR A 292 -9.72 -2.61 -14.37
C THR A 292 -10.63 -3.84 -14.40
N ARG A 293 -11.40 -4.02 -15.49
CA ARG A 293 -12.12 -5.28 -15.71
C ARG A 293 -11.14 -6.40 -16.03
N ALA A 294 -11.37 -7.60 -15.49
CA ALA A 294 -10.63 -8.79 -15.90
C ALA A 294 -10.97 -9.14 -17.36
N GLY A 295 -9.95 -9.44 -18.18
CA GLY A 295 -10.14 -9.86 -19.58
C GLY A 295 -10.14 -8.74 -20.64
N GLN A 296 -10.06 -7.47 -20.25
CA GLN A 296 -9.67 -6.40 -21.18
C GLN A 296 -8.17 -6.11 -20.96
N ALA A 297 -7.37 -6.27 -22.02
CA ALA A 297 -6.05 -5.65 -22.04
C ALA A 297 -6.23 -4.14 -21.83
N ALA A 298 -5.37 -3.51 -21.04
CA ALA A 298 -5.33 -2.06 -20.97
C ALA A 298 -5.22 -1.50 -22.40
N PRO A 299 -5.94 -0.42 -22.75
CA PRO A 299 -5.83 0.19 -24.07
C PRO A 299 -4.40 0.64 -24.39
#